data_AF-A0A4Y2V791-F1
#
_entry.id   AF-A0A4Y2V791-F1
#
_cell.length_a   1.000
_cell.length_b   1.000
_cell.length_c   1.000
_cell.angle_alpha   90.00
_cell.angle_beta   90.00
_cell.angle_gamma   90.00
#
_symmetry.space_group_name_H-M   'P 1'
#
loop_
_entity.id
_entity.type
_entity.pdbx_description
1 polymer ?
#
loop_
_entity_poly.entity_id
_entity_poly.type
_entity_poly.pdbx_seq_one_letter_code
_entity_poly.pdbx_strand_id
1 'polypeptide(L)'
;MKIDFQNEVQDVVTLHWDGKLLPALSARKSKEERLPIVISYGLKKQLIAVPRLYNSTGKEQAQAFWKAILDWNLEDKVQILCCDIKALNIGRFNGACALLDQTFYR
;
A
#
# COMPACT_ATOMS: atom_id res chain seq x y z
N MET A 1 -4.73 -6.83 -17.97
CA MET A 1 -3.78 -6.27 -16.98
C MET A 1 -4.02 -6.82 -15.57
N LYS A 2 -5.18 -6.56 -14.92
CA LYS A 2 -5.47 -7.09 -13.57
C LYS A 2 -5.72 -8.61 -13.53
N ILE A 3 -6.53 -9.12 -14.46
CA ILE A 3 -6.83 -10.55 -14.57
C ILE A 3 -5.56 -11.35 -14.89
N ASP A 4 -4.76 -10.87 -15.85
CA ASP A 4 -3.48 -11.50 -16.20
C ASP A 4 -2.54 -11.56 -14.99
N PHE A 5 -2.46 -10.47 -14.21
CA PHE A 5 -1.70 -10.45 -12.97
C PHE A 5 -2.20 -11.50 -11.96
N GLN A 6 -3.53 -11.57 -11.72
CA GLN A 6 -4.09 -12.53 -10.77
C GLN A 6 -3.87 -13.99 -11.17
N ASN A 7 -3.87 -14.28 -12.46
CA ASN A 7 -3.62 -15.62 -13.01
C ASN A 7 -2.14 -16.04 -12.90
N GLU A 8 -1.21 -15.08 -12.96
CA GLU A 8 0.23 -15.37 -12.88
C GLU A 8 0.76 -15.43 -11.45
N VAL A 9 0.10 -14.75 -10.49
CA VAL A 9 0.52 -14.76 -9.08
C VAL A 9 0.12 -16.09 -8.43
N GLN A 10 1.09 -16.97 -8.23
CA GLN A 10 0.84 -18.31 -7.68
C GLN A 10 0.79 -18.36 -6.15
N ASP A 11 1.65 -17.66 -5.41
CA ASP A 11 1.67 -17.79 -3.93
C ASP A 11 1.93 -16.46 -3.22
N VAL A 12 3.20 -16.06 -3.13
CA VAL A 12 3.62 -14.97 -2.25
C VAL A 12 3.85 -13.70 -3.05
N VAL A 13 3.28 -12.61 -2.55
CA VAL A 13 3.55 -11.27 -3.06
C VAL A 13 4.10 -10.35 -1.99
N THR A 14 4.90 -9.38 -2.43
CA THR A 14 5.37 -8.28 -1.59
C THR A 14 4.56 -7.02 -1.87
N LEU A 15 3.98 -6.45 -0.82
CA LEU A 15 3.37 -5.13 -0.86
C LEU A 15 4.45 -4.07 -0.65
N HIS A 16 4.61 -3.19 -1.63
CA HIS A 16 5.53 -2.07 -1.58
C HIS A 16 4.78 -0.74 -1.54
N TRP A 17 5.23 0.14 -0.66
CA TRP A 17 4.90 1.55 -0.72
C TRP A 17 6.11 2.39 -0.29
N ASP A 18 6.26 3.55 -0.90
CA ASP A 18 7.26 4.55 -0.52
C ASP A 18 6.52 5.77 0.03
N GLY A 19 6.89 6.26 1.21
CA GLY A 19 6.36 7.49 1.80
C GLY A 19 6.70 8.77 1.01
N LYS A 20 7.20 8.67 -0.22
CA LYS A 20 7.22 9.78 -1.20
C LYS A 20 5.82 10.03 -1.72
N LEU A 21 5.11 10.85 -0.97
CA LEU A 21 3.77 11.31 -1.29
C LEU A 21 3.82 12.19 -2.54
N LEU A 22 2.99 11.85 -3.53
CA LEU A 22 2.83 12.64 -4.74
C LEU A 22 1.89 13.81 -4.44
N PRO A 23 2.27 15.05 -4.81
CA PRO A 23 1.40 16.20 -4.61
C PRO A 23 0.14 16.09 -5.47
N ALA A 24 -0.91 16.78 -5.04
CA ALA A 24 -2.14 16.91 -5.81
C ALA A 24 -1.84 17.42 -7.23
N LEU A 25 -2.54 16.86 -8.22
CA LEU A 25 -2.48 17.34 -9.61
C LEU A 25 -3.01 18.77 -9.78
N SER A 26 -3.60 19.36 -8.73
CA SER A 26 -4.20 20.70 -8.73
C SER A 26 -3.48 21.59 -7.71
N ALA A 27 -2.89 22.69 -8.18
CA ALA A 27 -2.24 23.70 -7.33
C ALA A 27 -3.18 24.32 -6.26
N ARG A 28 -4.51 24.24 -6.44
CA ARG A 28 -5.51 24.74 -5.49
C ARG A 28 -5.77 23.81 -4.29
N LYS A 29 -5.23 22.59 -4.30
CA LYS A 29 -5.49 21.56 -3.27
C LYS A 29 -4.16 21.16 -2.62
N SER A 30 -3.55 22.09 -1.91
CA SER A 30 -2.19 22.00 -1.36
C SER A 30 -1.97 20.92 -0.27
N LYS A 31 -3.03 20.21 0.14
CA LYS A 31 -2.98 19.14 1.15
C LYS A 31 -3.36 17.74 0.64
N GLU A 32 -3.74 17.60 -0.63
CA GLU A 32 -4.04 16.25 -1.15
C GLU A 32 -2.73 15.57 -1.55
N GLU A 33 -2.41 14.51 -0.83
CA GLU A 33 -1.27 13.65 -1.11
C GLU A 33 -1.76 12.36 -1.76
N ARG A 34 -0.90 11.71 -2.54
CA ARG A 34 -1.19 10.41 -3.14
C ARG A 34 -0.06 9.44 -2.90
N LEU A 35 -0.42 8.19 -2.68
CA LEU A 35 0.54 7.16 -2.32
C LEU A 35 0.45 6.00 -3.31
N PRO A 36 1.48 5.73 -4.13
CA PRO A 36 1.46 4.56 -5.00
C PRO A 36 1.61 3.28 -4.19
N ILE A 37 0.76 2.30 -4.49
CA ILE A 37 0.79 0.96 -3.91
C ILE A 37 1.16 -0.02 -5.01
N VAL A 38 2.29 -0.70 -4.83
CA VAL A 38 2.87 -1.61 -5.82
C VAL A 38 2.93 -3.02 -5.23
N ILE A 39 2.58 -4.02 -6.02
CA ILE A 39 2.82 -5.42 -5.69
C ILE A 39 4.00 -5.91 -6.52
N SER A 40 4.90 -6.67 -5.91
CA SER A 40 5.92 -7.43 -6.63
C SER A 40 5.76 -8.93 -6.41
N TYR A 41 6.08 -9.69 -7.46
CA TYR A 41 6.14 -11.15 -7.45
C TYR A 41 7.19 -11.60 -8.48
N GLY A 42 8.07 -12.51 -8.09
CA GLY A 42 9.25 -12.84 -8.91
C GLY A 42 10.02 -11.58 -9.32
N LEU A 43 10.20 -11.37 -10.63
CA LEU A 43 10.85 -10.19 -11.21
C LEU A 43 9.86 -9.12 -11.71
N LYS A 44 8.55 -9.31 -11.50
CA LYS A 44 7.50 -8.43 -12.00
C LYS A 44 7.03 -7.48 -10.90
N LYS A 45 6.57 -6.30 -11.32
CA LYS A 45 5.97 -5.28 -10.45
C LYS A 45 4.70 -4.76 -11.09
N GLN A 46 3.66 -4.58 -10.29
CA GLN A 46 2.36 -4.06 -10.72
C GLN A 46 1.91 -2.94 -9.79
N LEU A 47 1.64 -1.76 -10.34
CA LEU A 47 0.94 -0.70 -9.61
C LEU A 47 -0.54 -1.10 -9.49
N ILE A 48 -1.04 -1.26 -8.26
CA ILE A 48 -2.40 -1.72 -8.01
C ILE A 48 -3.36 -0.60 -7.60
N ALA A 49 -2.84 0.48 -7.01
CA ALA A 49 -3.62 1.65 -6.64
C ALA A 49 -2.72 2.89 -6.44
N VAL A 50 -3.35 4.07 -6.55
CA VAL A 50 -2.74 5.36 -6.16
C VAL A 50 -3.79 6.15 -5.35
N PRO A 51 -4.14 5.67 -4.13
CA PRO A 51 -5.12 6.34 -3.27
C PRO A 51 -4.74 7.79 -2.99
N ARG A 52 -5.78 8.60 -2.84
CA ARG A 52 -5.67 9.95 -2.29
C ARG A 52 -5.71 9.86 -0.77
N LEU A 53 -4.84 10.62 -0.12
CA LEU A 53 -4.73 10.74 1.33
C LEU A 53 -4.94 12.21 1.70
N TYR A 54 -5.78 12.45 2.71
CA TYR A 54 -6.12 13.80 3.15
C TYR A 54 -5.25 14.25 4.33
N ASN A 55 -4.90 13.32 5.22
CA ASN A 55 -4.11 13.60 6.42
C ASN A 55 -2.80 12.80 6.46
N SER A 56 -2.61 11.87 5.52
CA SER A 56 -1.43 11.00 5.38
C SER A 56 -0.98 10.36 6.69
N THR A 57 -1.91 10.10 7.59
CA THR A 57 -1.63 9.41 8.85
C THR A 57 -1.35 7.93 8.57
N GLY A 58 -0.57 7.27 9.43
CA GLY A 58 -0.30 5.84 9.27
C GLY A 58 -1.57 4.99 9.25
N LYS A 59 -2.63 5.40 9.97
CA LYS A 59 -3.95 4.76 9.94
C LYS A 59 -4.65 4.90 8.58
N GLU A 60 -4.69 6.11 8.03
CA GLU A 60 -5.30 6.36 6.71
C GLU A 60 -4.55 5.59 5.61
N GLN A 61 -3.23 5.55 5.70
CA GLN A 61 -2.38 4.76 4.82
C GLN A 61 -2.68 3.26 4.93
N ALA A 62 -2.69 2.70 6.14
CA ALA A 62 -3.00 1.28 6.36
C ALA A 62 -4.40 0.89 5.83
N GLN A 63 -5.40 1.75 6.02
CA GLN A 63 -6.74 1.53 5.46
C GLN A 63 -6.73 1.55 3.93
N ALA A 64 -6.00 2.47 3.32
CA ALA A 64 -5.87 2.53 1.86
C ALA A 64 -5.12 1.30 1.29
N PHE A 65 -4.10 0.81 2.00
CA PHE A 65 -3.40 -0.43 1.65
C PHE A 65 -4.32 -1.64 1.72
N TRP A 66 -5.02 -1.81 2.84
CA TRP A 66 -5.95 -2.91 3.03
C TRP A 66 -7.06 -2.93 1.97
N LYS A 67 -7.61 -1.76 1.66
CA LYS A 67 -8.60 -1.62 0.59
C LYS A 67 -8.02 -2.06 -0.76
N ALA A 68 -6.81 -1.64 -1.10
CA ALA A 68 -6.17 -2.02 -2.36
C ALA A 68 -5.88 -3.53 -2.45
N ILE A 69 -5.51 -4.16 -1.34
CA ILE A 69 -5.31 -5.61 -1.22
C ILE A 69 -6.62 -6.34 -1.50
N LEU A 70 -7.69 -6.00 -0.79
CA LEU A 70 -9.02 -6.60 -0.96
C LEU A 70 -9.58 -6.38 -2.36
N ASP A 71 -9.47 -5.16 -2.90
CA ASP A 71 -9.93 -4.86 -4.26
C ASP A 71 -9.26 -5.79 -5.29
N TRP A 72 -8.04 -6.28 -5.02
CA TRP A 72 -7.27 -7.16 -5.89
C TRP A 72 -7.29 -8.64 -5.49
N ASN A 73 -8.06 -9.03 -4.46
CA ASN A 73 -8.11 -10.39 -3.91
C ASN A 73 -6.71 -10.93 -3.57
N LEU A 74 -5.94 -10.16 -2.79
CA LEU A 74 -4.55 -10.48 -2.43
C LEU A 74 -4.35 -10.72 -0.92
N GLU A 75 -5.43 -10.74 -0.13
CA GLU A 75 -5.41 -10.88 1.33
C GLU A 75 -4.62 -12.10 1.80
N ASP A 76 -4.76 -13.24 1.13
CA ASP A 76 -4.05 -14.48 1.49
C ASP A 76 -2.65 -14.58 0.86
N LYS A 77 -2.30 -13.66 -0.04
CA LYS A 77 -1.08 -13.72 -0.86
C LYS A 77 0.01 -12.75 -0.38
N VAL A 78 -0.38 -11.64 0.24
CA VAL A 78 0.57 -10.67 0.79
C VAL A 78 1.20 -11.25 2.06
N GLN A 79 2.49 -11.57 2.01
CA GLN A 79 3.23 -12.04 3.18
C GLN A 79 4.41 -11.14 3.55
N ILE A 80 4.78 -10.22 2.65
CA ILE A 80 5.93 -9.34 2.83
C ILE A 80 5.46 -7.90 2.68
N LEU A 81 5.75 -7.08 3.70
CA LEU A 81 5.53 -5.64 3.67
C LEU A 81 6.89 -4.95 3.50
N CYS A 82 7.01 -4.09 2.48
CA CYS A 82 8.24 -3.37 2.18
C CYS A 82 7.95 -1.86 2.13
N CYS A 83 8.42 -1.16 3.16
CA CYS A 83 8.20 0.27 3.40
C CYS A 83 9.53 1.00 3.69
N ASP A 84 9.62 2.32 3.46
CA ASP A 84 10.79 3.12 3.85
C ASP A 84 10.87 3.30 5.39
N ILE A 85 12.10 3.48 5.91
CA ILE A 85 12.40 3.65 7.35
C ILE A 85 12.03 5.07 7.83
N LYS A 86 10.76 5.44 7.68
CA LYS A 86 10.18 6.65 8.28
C LYS A 86 9.25 6.25 9.41
N ALA A 87 9.25 7.05 10.49
CA ALA A 87 8.42 6.81 11.68
C ALA A 87 6.92 6.62 11.35
N LEU A 88 6.42 7.27 10.30
CA LEU A 88 5.05 7.13 9.82
C LEU A 88 4.73 5.71 9.31
N ASN A 89 5.72 4.98 8.81
CA ASN A 89 5.57 3.59 8.40
C ASN A 89 5.87 2.63 9.55
N ILE A 90 7.00 2.80 10.24
CA ILE A 90 7.54 1.81 11.20
C ILE A 90 7.17 2.07 12.66
N GLY A 91 6.46 3.16 12.97
CA GLY A 91 6.10 3.51 14.34
C GLY A 91 5.34 2.38 15.02
N ARG A 92 5.81 1.93 16.19
CA ARG A 92 5.29 0.73 16.90
C ARG A 92 3.76 0.73 17.08
N PHE A 93 3.17 1.89 17.35
CA PHE A 93 1.74 2.01 17.68
C PHE A 93 0.90 2.59 16.55
N ASN A 94 1.46 3.50 15.74
CA ASN A 94 0.73 4.28 14.74
C ASN A 94 1.33 4.19 13.33
N GLY A 95 2.37 3.37 13.15
CA GLY A 95 3.02 3.16 11.87
C GLY A 95 2.13 2.37 10.92
N ALA A 96 2.08 2.76 9.66
CA ALA A 96 1.27 2.08 8.66
C ALA A 96 1.65 0.59 8.50
N CYS A 97 2.95 0.25 8.54
CA CYS A 97 3.45 -1.13 8.50
C CYS A 97 2.91 -1.92 9.72
N ALA A 98 3.00 -1.36 10.94
CA ALA A 98 2.52 -2.02 12.16
C ALA A 98 0.99 -2.16 12.24
N LEU A 99 0.23 -1.16 11.78
CA LEU A 99 -1.24 -1.20 11.75
C LEU A 99 -1.76 -2.17 10.68
N LEU A 100 -1.07 -2.28 9.54
CA LEU A 100 -1.44 -3.20 8.49
C LEU A 100 -1.18 -4.65 8.92
N ASP A 101 -0.04 -4.92 9.56
CA ASP A 101 0.29 -6.23 10.14
C ASP A 101 -0.80 -6.73 11.11
N GLN A 102 -1.27 -5.85 12.01
CA GLN A 102 -2.39 -6.16 12.92
C GLN A 102 -3.71 -6.46 12.19
N THR A 103 -3.88 -6.00 10.96
CA THR A 103 -5.10 -6.26 10.17
C THR A 103 -5.06 -7.66 9.56
N PHE A 104 -3.90 -8.16 9.15
CA PHE A 104 -3.74 -9.51 8.61
C PHE A 104 -4.01 -10.62 9.64
N TYR A 105 -3.71 -10.36 10.91
CA TYR A 105 -3.87 -11.33 12.01
C TYR A 105 -5.17 -11.16 12.82
N ARG A 106 -6.15 -10.42 12.29
CA ARG A 106 -7.48 -10.25 12.88
C ARG A 106 -8.50 -11.14 12.19
#